data_AF-Q1W1N0-F1
#
_entry.id   AF-Q1W1N0-F1
#
_cell.length_a   1.000
_cell.length_b   1.000
_cell.length_c   1.000
_cell.angle_alpha   90.00
_cell.angle_beta   90.00
_cell.angle_gamma   90.00
#
_symmetry.space_group_name_H-M   'P 1'
#
loop_
_entity.id
_entity.type
_entity.pdbx_description
1 polymer ?
#
loop_
_entity_poly.entity_id
_entity_poly.type
_entity_poly.pdbx_seq_one_letter_code
_entity_poly.pdbx_strand_id
1 'polypeptide(L)'
;MIMFINFIMISLSILISVAFYTLLERKILSYIQIRKGPNKVGMMGILQPFSDAIKLFNKNLLPLESMNFTLSFMTPFMSLFISLCMISIMMFNYSTLIDIKHSLLMFFILSSMSVYFILLIGWSTNSKYCHLGSIRSVAQMISYEVPFFMVILFLVLLSQSYSFTQMEETQYLLYYFWGNMLLFMMWLSSCLAETNRSPFDFAEGESELVSGFNVEYMGGLFALIFLSEYLSMLILSMISTMMFFSPIKSINSMIIMIMITISLIWVRGTYPRFRYDMLMLMSWKMFLPLSMFIIIIPSIIPFLFN
;
A
#
# COMPACT_ATOMS: atom_id res chain seq x y z
N MET A 1 22.50 10.57 -15.44
CA MET A 1 22.43 9.31 -16.19
C MET A 1 22.42 8.09 -15.28
N ILE A 2 23.43 7.86 -14.43
CA ILE A 2 23.49 6.69 -13.53
C ILE A 2 22.26 6.58 -12.63
N MET A 3 21.81 7.68 -12.00
CA MET A 3 20.61 7.68 -11.16
C MET A 3 19.34 7.29 -11.91
N PHE A 4 19.21 7.70 -13.17
CA PHE A 4 18.07 7.37 -14.01
C PHE A 4 18.07 5.89 -14.41
N ILE A 5 19.25 5.35 -14.73
CA ILE A 5 19.42 3.91 -14.99
C ILE A 5 19.08 3.10 -13.74
N ASN A 6 19.55 3.53 -12.56
CA ASN A 6 19.24 2.87 -11.29
C ASN A 6 17.73 2.89 -11.00
N PHE A 7 17.06 4.02 -11.24
CA PHE A 7 15.61 4.13 -11.09
C PHE A 7 14.86 3.17 -12.02
N ILE A 8 15.28 3.05 -13.29
CA ILE A 8 14.67 2.09 -14.24
C ILE A 8 14.91 0.65 -13.78
N MET A 9 16.12 0.30 -13.35
CA MET A 9 16.43 -1.06 -12.92
C MET A 9 15.63 -1.46 -11.66
N ILE A 10 15.48 -0.52 -10.72
CA ILE A 10 14.72 -0.76 -9.48
C ILE A 10 13.22 -0.83 -9.75
N SER A 11 12.68 0.03 -10.61
CA SER A 11 11.26 -0.05 -11.00
C SER A 11 10.96 -1.38 -11.71
N LEU A 12 11.82 -1.83 -12.62
CA LEU A 12 11.66 -3.14 -13.27
C LEU A 12 11.72 -4.31 -12.28
N SER A 13 12.66 -4.31 -11.33
CA SER A 13 12.76 -5.38 -10.33
C SER A 13 11.54 -5.43 -9.41
N ILE A 14 11.00 -4.27 -9.02
CA ILE A 14 9.80 -4.20 -8.18
C ILE A 14 8.57 -4.65 -8.96
N LEU A 15 8.41 -4.29 -10.24
CA LEU A 15 7.30 -4.79 -11.06
C LEU A 15 7.32 -6.32 -11.21
N ILE A 16 8.51 -6.92 -11.30
CA ILE A 16 8.66 -8.38 -11.28
C ILE A 16 8.27 -8.95 -9.91
N SER A 17 8.66 -8.31 -8.81
CA SER A 17 8.24 -8.73 -7.47
C SER A 17 6.73 -8.65 -7.27
N VAL A 18 6.06 -7.62 -7.82
CA VAL A 18 4.59 -7.48 -7.80
C VAL A 18 3.93 -8.68 -8.48
N ALA A 19 4.44 -9.09 -9.65
CA ALA A 19 3.90 -10.24 -10.36
C ALA A 19 3.96 -11.52 -9.49
N PHE A 20 5.09 -11.77 -8.80
CA PHE A 20 5.20 -12.90 -7.89
C PHE A 20 4.41 -12.73 -6.60
N TYR A 21 4.21 -11.51 -6.13
CA TYR A 21 3.35 -11.23 -4.98
C TYR A 21 1.90 -11.69 -5.23
N THR A 22 1.37 -11.51 -6.44
CA THR A 22 0.03 -12.02 -6.80
C THR A 22 -0.05 -13.56 -6.75
N LEU A 23 1.03 -14.26 -7.13
CA LEU A 23 1.10 -15.72 -7.01
C LEU A 23 1.13 -16.13 -5.54
N LEU A 24 1.96 -15.45 -4.74
CA LEU A 24 2.14 -15.70 -3.32
C LEU A 24 0.80 -15.55 -2.59
N GLU A 25 0.04 -14.50 -2.87
CA GLU A 25 -1.30 -14.30 -2.32
C GLU A 25 -2.23 -15.50 -2.62
N ARG A 26 -2.32 -15.92 -3.89
CA ARG A 26 -3.18 -17.07 -4.27
C ARG A 26 -2.77 -18.36 -3.57
N LYS A 27 -1.47 -18.60 -3.39
CA LYS A 27 -0.96 -19.78 -2.69
C LYS A 27 -1.27 -19.73 -1.20
N ILE A 28 -1.00 -18.61 -0.51
CA ILE A 28 -1.28 -18.47 0.92
C ILE A 28 -2.78 -18.64 1.20
N LEU A 29 -3.65 -17.97 0.45
CA LEU A 29 -5.10 -18.12 0.61
C LEU A 29 -5.55 -19.56 0.35
N SER A 30 -4.94 -20.26 -0.62
CA SER A 30 -5.24 -21.66 -0.88
C SER A 30 -4.86 -22.56 0.30
N TYR A 31 -3.71 -22.31 0.94
CA TYR A 31 -3.28 -23.07 2.11
C TYR A 31 -4.17 -22.82 3.33
N ILE A 32 -4.59 -21.57 3.57
CA ILE A 32 -5.54 -21.23 4.64
C ILE A 32 -6.87 -21.97 4.42
N GLN A 33 -7.32 -22.08 3.16
CA GLN A 33 -8.58 -22.72 2.78
C GLN A 33 -8.46 -24.23 2.54
N ILE A 34 -7.32 -24.86 2.83
CA ILE A 34 -7.06 -26.30 2.64
C ILE A 34 -7.36 -26.73 1.18
N ARG A 35 -6.98 -25.90 0.20
CA ARG A 35 -7.04 -26.23 -1.23
C ARG A 35 -5.71 -25.97 -1.91
N LYS A 36 -5.46 -26.64 -3.04
CA LYS A 36 -4.24 -26.39 -3.82
C LYS A 36 -4.40 -25.10 -4.62
N GLY A 37 -3.41 -24.21 -4.52
CA GLY A 37 -3.30 -23.01 -5.34
C GLY A 37 -2.98 -23.31 -6.80
N PRO A 38 -2.67 -22.29 -7.62
CA PRO A 38 -2.30 -22.47 -9.02
C PRO A 38 -1.05 -23.37 -9.13
N ASN A 39 -1.23 -24.57 -9.68
CA ASN A 39 -0.17 -25.58 -9.83
C ASN A 39 0.08 -26.03 -11.29
N LYS A 40 -0.81 -25.66 -12.23
CA LYS A 40 -0.79 -26.21 -13.61
C LYS A 40 0.07 -25.41 -14.60
N VAL A 41 0.17 -24.09 -14.44
CA VAL A 41 0.90 -23.24 -15.40
C VAL A 41 2.39 -23.24 -15.08
N GLY A 42 3.17 -24.00 -15.86
CA GLY A 42 4.60 -24.20 -15.63
C GLY A 42 4.90 -25.09 -14.41
N MET A 43 6.14 -25.03 -13.91
CA MET A 43 6.54 -25.81 -12.72
C MET A 43 5.92 -25.19 -11.46
N MET A 44 5.06 -25.93 -10.77
CA MET A 44 4.38 -25.51 -9.53
C MET A 44 3.64 -24.16 -9.62
N GLY A 45 3.18 -23.78 -10.82
CA GLY A 45 2.45 -22.53 -11.05
C GLY A 45 3.30 -21.25 -11.15
N ILE A 46 4.64 -21.32 -11.16
CA ILE A 46 5.51 -20.12 -11.14
C ILE A 46 5.22 -19.15 -12.30
N LEU A 47 4.83 -19.68 -13.47
CA LEU A 47 4.55 -18.88 -14.66
C LEU A 47 3.12 -18.30 -14.70
N GLN A 48 2.30 -18.51 -13.66
CA GLN A 48 0.92 -18.01 -13.62
C GLN A 48 0.81 -16.48 -13.81
N PRO A 49 1.61 -15.63 -13.14
CA PRO A 49 1.47 -14.18 -13.27
C PRO A 49 1.71 -13.68 -14.70
N PHE A 50 2.68 -14.29 -15.39
CA PHE A 50 2.96 -13.98 -16.79
C PHE A 50 1.80 -14.40 -17.70
N SER A 51 1.19 -15.58 -17.46
CA SER A 51 0.02 -16.01 -18.24
C SER A 51 -1.19 -15.11 -18.04
N ASP A 52 -1.41 -14.60 -16.83
CA ASP A 52 -2.50 -13.68 -16.51
C ASP A 52 -2.25 -12.31 -17.16
N ALA A 53 -1.02 -11.81 -17.11
CA ALA A 53 -0.63 -10.56 -17.78
C ALA A 53 -0.86 -10.65 -19.30
N ILE A 54 -0.32 -11.68 -19.95
CA ILE A 54 -0.49 -11.88 -21.41
C ILE A 54 -1.97 -11.99 -21.77
N LYS A 55 -2.78 -12.69 -20.96
CA LYS A 55 -4.22 -12.81 -21.17
C LYS A 55 -4.93 -11.46 -21.09
N LEU A 56 -4.59 -10.60 -20.13
CA LEU A 56 -5.22 -9.30 -19.95
C LEU A 56 -4.82 -8.31 -21.04
N PHE A 57 -3.55 -8.30 -21.46
CA PHE A 57 -3.08 -7.41 -22.52
C PHE A 57 -3.57 -7.83 -23.91
N ASN A 58 -3.84 -9.12 -24.14
CA ASN A 58 -4.40 -9.60 -25.41
C ASN A 58 -5.93 -9.40 -25.53
N LYS A 59 -6.62 -8.99 -24.45
CA LYS A 59 -8.06 -8.69 -24.53
C LYS A 59 -8.27 -7.34 -25.19
N ASN A 60 -9.24 -7.27 -26.10
CA ASN A 60 -9.65 -6.03 -26.74
C ASN A 60 -10.19 -5.04 -25.70
N LEU A 61 -9.77 -3.78 -25.81
CA LEU A 61 -10.32 -2.67 -25.05
C LEU A 61 -11.60 -2.22 -25.76
N LEU A 62 -12.75 -2.36 -25.09
CA LEU A 62 -14.03 -1.87 -25.58
C LEU A 62 -14.34 -0.55 -24.85
N PRO A 63 -14.13 0.63 -25.48
CA PRO A 63 -14.56 1.87 -24.88
C PRO A 63 -16.10 1.90 -24.85
N LEU A 64 -16.68 2.21 -23.70
CA LEU A 64 -18.12 2.48 -23.59
C LEU A 64 -18.39 3.91 -24.10
N GLU A 65 -19.55 4.14 -24.73
CA GLU A 65 -19.95 5.45 -25.24
C GLU A 65 -20.12 6.51 -24.15
N SER A 66 -20.46 6.08 -22.92
CA SER A 66 -20.61 6.96 -21.77
C SER A 66 -19.27 7.38 -21.15
N MET A 67 -18.17 6.69 -21.45
CA MET A 67 -16.88 6.93 -20.81
C MET A 67 -16.16 8.15 -21.37
N ASN A 68 -15.56 8.95 -20.48
CA ASN A 68 -14.60 9.97 -20.87
C ASN A 68 -13.29 9.30 -21.28
N PHE A 69 -13.09 9.12 -22.59
CA PHE A 69 -11.94 8.40 -23.16
C PHE A 69 -10.58 8.92 -22.64
N THR A 70 -10.35 10.22 -22.66
CA THR A 70 -9.03 10.78 -22.26
C THR A 70 -8.71 10.47 -20.80
N LEU A 71 -9.69 10.61 -19.91
CA LEU A 71 -9.54 10.34 -18.48
C LEU A 71 -9.38 8.85 -18.23
N SER A 72 -10.20 8.00 -18.83
CA SER A 72 -10.16 6.55 -18.57
C SER A 72 -8.84 5.90 -19.01
N PHE A 73 -8.19 6.40 -20.07
CA PHE A 73 -6.86 5.91 -20.46
C PHE A 73 -5.73 6.47 -19.59
N MET A 74 -5.80 7.74 -19.17
CA MET A 74 -4.71 8.38 -18.42
C MET A 74 -4.72 8.01 -16.93
N THR A 75 -5.89 7.83 -16.31
CA THR A 75 -5.98 7.67 -14.85
C THR A 75 -5.32 6.38 -14.32
N PRO A 76 -5.44 5.20 -14.95
CA PRO A 76 -4.74 4.00 -14.48
C PRO A 76 -3.23 4.07 -14.66
N PHE A 77 -2.76 4.81 -15.68
CA PHE A 77 -1.32 5.04 -15.86
C PHE A 77 -0.78 5.95 -14.76
N MET A 78 -1.52 7.00 -14.40
CA MET A 78 -1.12 7.94 -13.35
C MET A 78 -1.12 7.30 -11.96
N SER A 79 -2.08 6.42 -11.65
CA SER A 79 -2.08 5.70 -10.37
C SER A 79 -0.83 4.83 -10.21
N LEU A 80 -0.46 4.10 -11.27
CA LEU A 80 0.78 3.34 -11.31
C LEU A 80 2.01 4.24 -11.22
N PHE A 81 2.02 5.37 -11.93
CA PHE A 81 3.13 6.31 -11.90
C PHE A 81 3.41 6.83 -10.48
N ILE A 82 2.39 7.22 -9.71
CA ILE A 82 2.59 7.67 -8.32
C ILE A 82 3.12 6.56 -7.43
N SER A 83 2.58 5.36 -7.57
CA SER A 83 3.09 4.21 -6.81
C SER A 83 4.57 3.95 -7.15
N LEU A 84 5.01 4.14 -8.40
CA LEU A 84 6.43 4.07 -8.75
C LEU A 84 7.25 5.24 -8.22
N CYS A 85 6.70 6.45 -8.15
CA CYS A 85 7.40 7.61 -7.57
C CYS A 85 7.75 7.38 -6.09
N MET A 86 6.91 6.68 -5.33
CA MET A 86 7.17 6.33 -3.93
C MET A 86 8.46 5.54 -3.73
N ILE A 87 8.85 4.72 -4.72
CA ILE A 87 10.09 3.93 -4.70
C ILE A 87 11.33 4.82 -4.57
N SER A 88 11.31 6.02 -5.15
CA SER A 88 12.47 6.92 -5.14
C SER A 88 12.87 7.40 -3.74
N ILE A 89 11.91 7.39 -2.81
CA ILE A 89 12.08 7.81 -1.42
C ILE A 89 12.69 6.68 -0.58
N MET A 90 12.57 5.43 -1.04
CA MET A 90 12.99 4.25 -0.30
C MET A 90 14.51 4.11 -0.25
N MET A 91 14.99 3.61 0.89
CA MET A 91 16.37 3.20 1.09
C MET A 91 16.64 1.86 0.41
N PHE A 92 17.62 1.85 -0.49
CA PHE A 92 18.17 0.62 -1.05
C PHE A 92 19.62 0.46 -0.56
N ASN A 93 19.81 -0.42 0.41
CA ASN A 93 21.06 -0.65 1.14
C ASN A 93 21.55 0.56 1.96
N TYR A 94 22.34 1.46 1.36
CA TYR A 94 23.04 2.53 2.09
C TYR A 94 22.50 3.93 1.81
N SER A 95 21.80 4.11 0.69
CA SER A 95 21.31 5.42 0.28
C SER A 95 19.95 5.29 -0.38
N THR A 96 19.14 6.34 -0.28
CA THR A 96 17.95 6.49 -1.10
C THR A 96 18.36 6.75 -2.55
N LEU A 97 17.42 6.54 -3.47
CA LEU A 97 17.58 6.99 -4.86
C LEU A 97 17.59 8.51 -4.97
N ILE A 98 16.82 9.21 -4.14
CA ILE A 98 16.85 10.67 -4.07
C ILE A 98 17.01 11.03 -2.59
N ASP A 99 18.12 11.69 -2.26
CA ASP A 99 18.36 12.14 -0.90
C ASP A 99 17.52 13.39 -0.61
N ILE A 100 16.37 13.18 0.03
CA ILE A 100 15.45 14.22 0.44
C ILE A 100 15.52 14.31 1.97
N LYS A 101 15.95 15.46 2.50
CA LYS A 101 16.02 15.70 3.95
C LYS A 101 14.68 15.46 4.67
N HIS A 102 13.57 15.69 3.97
CA HIS A 102 12.21 15.50 4.47
C HIS A 102 11.50 14.35 3.73
N SER A 103 12.12 13.16 3.71
CA SER A 103 11.61 12.00 2.98
C SER A 103 10.22 11.55 3.46
N LEU A 104 9.93 11.63 4.76
CA LEU A 104 8.61 11.30 5.32
C LEU A 104 7.50 12.25 4.84
N LEU A 105 7.80 13.54 4.70
CA LEU A 105 6.86 14.52 4.16
C LEU A 105 6.59 14.26 2.67
N MET A 106 7.62 13.90 1.91
CA MET A 106 7.44 13.52 0.50
C MET A 106 6.54 12.29 0.37
N PHE A 107 6.67 11.33 1.27
CA PHE A 107 5.78 10.18 1.33
C PHE A 107 4.31 10.59 1.53
N PHE A 108 3.99 11.52 2.44
CA PHE A 108 2.63 12.03 2.60
C PHE A 108 2.08 12.75 1.36
N ILE A 109 2.92 13.52 0.67
CA ILE A 109 2.50 14.22 -0.55
C ILE A 109 2.12 13.19 -1.63
N LEU A 110 2.90 12.13 -1.77
CA LEU A 110 2.60 11.09 -2.76
C LEU A 110 1.40 10.21 -2.36
N SER A 111 1.25 9.88 -1.08
CA SER A 111 0.09 9.11 -0.60
C SER A 111 -1.21 9.89 -0.83
N SER A 112 -1.25 11.17 -0.45
CA SER A 112 -2.41 12.04 -0.69
C SER A 112 -2.70 12.26 -2.18
N MET A 113 -1.66 12.34 -3.02
CA MET A 113 -1.84 12.40 -4.48
C MET A 113 -2.50 11.12 -5.03
N SER A 114 -2.18 9.94 -4.48
CA SER A 114 -2.72 8.66 -4.96
C SER A 114 -4.26 8.57 -4.86
N VAL A 115 -4.84 9.18 -3.81
CA VAL A 115 -6.29 9.22 -3.56
C VAL A 115 -7.05 9.92 -4.69
N TYR A 116 -6.48 10.99 -5.25
CA TYR A 116 -7.10 11.72 -6.36
C TYR A 116 -7.26 10.85 -7.61
N PHE A 117 -6.31 9.97 -7.90
CA PHE A 117 -6.40 9.11 -9.08
C PHE A 117 -7.48 8.05 -8.94
N ILE A 118 -7.71 7.53 -7.73
CA ILE A 118 -8.82 6.61 -7.47
C ILE A 118 -10.18 7.31 -7.66
N LEU A 119 -10.29 8.59 -7.24
CA LEU A 119 -11.48 9.39 -7.54
C LEU A 119 -11.68 9.59 -9.04
N LEU A 120 -10.61 9.95 -9.77
CA LEU A 120 -10.67 10.17 -11.21
C LEU A 120 -10.99 8.90 -12.00
N ILE A 121 -10.51 7.74 -11.56
CA ILE A 121 -10.88 6.43 -12.12
C ILE A 121 -12.40 6.27 -12.07
N GLY A 122 -13.01 6.47 -10.90
CA GLY A 122 -14.48 6.34 -10.76
C GLY A 122 -15.30 7.45 -11.42
N TRP A 123 -14.74 8.64 -11.62
CA TRP A 123 -15.43 9.72 -12.34
C TRP A 123 -15.38 9.52 -13.87
N SER A 124 -14.32 8.90 -14.40
CA SER A 124 -14.13 8.73 -15.85
C SER A 124 -15.18 7.84 -16.53
N THR A 125 -15.80 6.94 -15.75
CA THR A 125 -16.73 5.90 -16.21
C THR A 125 -18.16 6.40 -16.40
N ASN A 126 -18.52 7.55 -15.79
CA ASN A 126 -19.86 8.14 -15.83
C ASN A 126 -21.02 7.21 -15.43
N SER A 127 -20.77 6.12 -14.69
CA SER A 127 -21.84 5.34 -14.05
C SER A 127 -22.01 5.68 -12.57
N LYS A 128 -23.27 5.72 -12.14
CA LYS A 128 -23.64 6.06 -10.75
C LYS A 128 -23.00 5.11 -9.73
N TYR A 129 -22.92 3.82 -10.06
CA TYR A 129 -22.37 2.78 -9.18
C TYR A 129 -20.85 2.92 -9.03
N CYS A 130 -20.13 3.11 -10.14
CA CYS A 130 -18.68 3.28 -10.12
C CYS A 130 -18.28 4.55 -9.33
N HIS A 131 -19.04 5.64 -9.53
CA HIS A 131 -18.80 6.89 -8.80
C HIS A 131 -19.10 6.78 -7.30
N LEU A 132 -20.18 6.11 -6.90
CA LEU A 132 -20.46 5.86 -5.47
C LEU A 132 -19.40 4.97 -4.83
N GLY A 133 -18.92 3.95 -5.54
CA GLY A 133 -17.84 3.08 -5.10
C GLY A 133 -16.53 3.84 -4.89
N SER A 134 -16.16 4.74 -5.81
CA SER A 134 -14.93 5.55 -5.68
C SER A 134 -15.03 6.59 -4.56
N ILE A 135 -16.19 7.23 -4.35
CA ILE A 135 -16.36 8.17 -3.23
C ILE A 135 -16.15 7.46 -1.89
N ARG A 136 -16.63 6.22 -1.74
CA ARG A 136 -16.48 5.46 -0.50
C ARG A 136 -15.04 5.04 -0.23
N SER A 137 -14.32 4.55 -1.26
CA SER A 137 -12.90 4.23 -1.11
C SER A 137 -12.07 5.48 -0.82
N VAL A 138 -12.36 6.61 -1.47
CA VAL A 138 -11.70 7.89 -1.21
C VAL A 138 -11.93 8.36 0.22
N ALA A 139 -13.17 8.32 0.71
CA ALA A 139 -13.48 8.68 2.09
C ALA A 139 -12.76 7.78 3.11
N GLN A 140 -12.64 6.49 2.82
CA GLN A 140 -11.85 5.56 3.62
C GLN A 140 -10.37 5.96 3.64
N MET A 141 -9.73 6.11 2.48
CA MET A 141 -8.30 6.43 2.40
C MET A 141 -7.98 7.73 3.13
N ILE A 142 -8.75 8.80 2.90
CA ILE A 142 -8.56 10.10 3.60
C ILE A 142 -8.72 9.94 5.11
N SER A 143 -9.71 9.18 5.57
CA SER A 143 -9.91 9.00 7.02
C SER A 143 -8.76 8.25 7.69
N TYR A 144 -8.07 7.38 6.95
CA TYR A 144 -6.92 6.61 7.45
C TYR A 144 -5.58 7.32 7.23
N GLU A 145 -5.48 8.34 6.39
CA GLU A 145 -4.30 9.21 6.32
C GLU A 145 -4.04 9.96 7.64
N VAL A 146 -5.10 10.31 8.37
CA VAL A 146 -4.96 11.02 9.65
C VAL A 146 -4.25 10.15 10.72
N PRO A 147 -4.72 8.94 11.09
CA PRO A 147 -4.01 8.10 12.05
C PRO A 147 -2.61 7.71 11.55
N PHE A 148 -2.44 7.56 10.23
CA PHE A 148 -1.14 7.33 9.61
C PHE A 148 -0.16 8.48 9.89
N PHE A 149 -0.62 9.73 9.73
CA PHE A 149 0.14 10.92 10.10
C PHE A 149 0.54 10.92 11.57
N MET A 150 -0.39 10.57 12.46
CA MET A 150 -0.13 10.56 13.90
C MET A 150 0.91 9.51 14.31
N VAL A 151 0.88 8.31 13.73
CA VAL A 151 1.90 7.28 13.98
C VAL A 151 3.28 7.74 13.51
N ILE A 152 3.36 8.34 12.32
CA ILE A 152 4.64 8.82 11.78
C ILE A 152 5.17 9.97 12.62
N LEU A 153 4.32 10.91 13.05
CA LEU A 153 4.71 12.01 13.91
C LEU A 153 5.31 11.51 15.23
N PHE A 154 4.71 10.47 15.83
CA PHE A 154 5.28 9.81 17.00
C PHE A 154 6.70 9.28 16.73
N LEU A 155 6.93 8.61 15.59
CA LEU A 155 8.24 8.07 15.22
C LEU A 155 9.26 9.19 14.90
N VAL A 156 8.81 10.29 14.31
CA VAL A 156 9.64 11.49 14.07
C VAL A 156 10.12 12.08 15.39
N LEU A 157 9.26 12.15 16.41
CA LEU A 157 9.67 12.65 17.74
C LEU A 157 10.73 11.75 18.37
N LEU A 158 10.65 10.43 18.20
CA LEU A 158 11.66 9.49 18.69
C LEU A 158 13.00 9.58 17.93
N SER A 159 12.96 9.79 16.62
CA SER A 159 14.15 9.86 15.76
C SER A 159 14.74 11.27 15.62
N GLN A 160 14.04 12.29 16.12
CA GLN A 160 14.36 13.73 16.00
C GLN A 160 14.62 14.22 14.57
N SER A 161 14.13 13.50 13.57
CA SER A 161 14.44 13.75 12.16
C SER A 161 13.31 13.30 11.24
N TYR A 162 13.25 13.89 10.05
CA TYR A 162 12.24 13.56 9.02
C TYR A 162 12.77 12.64 7.91
N SER A 163 14.04 12.23 7.98
CA SER A 163 14.67 11.38 6.97
C SER A 163 14.59 9.91 7.35
N PHE A 164 14.28 9.05 6.38
CA PHE A 164 14.27 7.59 6.55
C PHE A 164 15.66 7.05 6.92
N THR A 165 16.71 7.65 6.38
CA THR A 165 18.11 7.33 6.68
C THR A 165 18.40 7.44 8.17
N GLN A 166 18.03 8.57 8.77
CA GLN A 166 18.29 8.85 10.18
C GLN A 166 17.42 7.98 11.08
N MET A 167 16.16 7.70 10.68
CA MET A 167 15.30 6.75 11.39
C MET A 167 15.95 5.36 11.49
N GLU A 168 16.47 4.82 10.38
CA GLU A 168 17.17 3.54 10.38
C GLU A 168 18.41 3.54 11.30
N GLU A 169 19.15 4.65 11.34
CA GLU A 169 20.33 4.78 12.20
C GLU A 169 19.95 4.80 13.69
N THR A 170 18.88 5.50 14.06
CA THR A 170 18.43 5.54 15.46
C THR A 170 17.92 4.19 15.97
N GLN A 171 17.49 3.30 15.09
CA GLN A 171 17.01 1.95 15.43
C GLN A 171 18.11 0.92 15.64
N TYR A 172 19.40 1.26 15.45
CA TYR A 172 20.51 0.32 15.67
C TYR A 172 20.58 -0.19 17.12
N LEU A 173 20.19 0.63 18.10
CA LEU A 173 20.19 0.27 19.52
C LEU A 173 19.00 -0.60 19.91
N LEU A 174 17.78 -0.13 19.61
CA LEU A 174 16.53 -0.83 19.89
C LEU A 174 15.56 -0.53 18.75
N TYR A 175 14.93 -1.58 18.22
CA TYR A 175 13.87 -1.42 17.23
C TYR A 175 12.65 -0.75 17.87
N TYR A 176 12.04 0.18 17.12
CA TYR A 176 10.85 0.88 17.58
C TYR A 176 9.65 -0.07 17.82
N PHE A 177 9.64 -1.23 17.18
CA PHE A 177 8.66 -2.29 17.43
C PHE A 177 8.55 -2.67 18.92
N TRP A 178 9.67 -2.85 19.63
CA TRP A 178 9.65 -3.37 21.01
C TRP A 178 9.02 -2.41 22.01
N GLY A 179 9.17 -1.08 21.81
CA GLY A 179 8.53 -0.08 22.66
C GLY A 179 7.10 0.24 22.24
N ASN A 180 6.76 0.07 20.96
CA ASN A 180 5.59 0.69 20.34
C ASN A 180 4.68 -0.30 19.59
N MET A 181 4.46 -1.48 20.19
CA MET A 181 3.61 -2.52 19.61
C MET A 181 2.20 -2.04 19.23
N LEU A 182 1.57 -1.22 20.08
CA LEU A 182 0.22 -0.69 19.81
C LEU A 182 0.21 0.22 18.58
N LEU A 183 1.22 1.07 18.43
CA LEU A 183 1.38 1.94 17.26
C LEU A 183 1.64 1.12 16.00
N PHE A 184 2.42 0.05 16.10
CA PHE A 184 2.65 -0.86 14.97
C PHE A 184 1.36 -1.56 14.52
N MET A 185 0.51 -1.99 15.45
CA MET A 185 -0.78 -2.59 15.09
C MET A 185 -1.72 -1.57 14.46
N MET A 186 -1.74 -0.32 14.96
CA MET A 186 -2.47 0.77 14.30
C MET A 186 -1.92 1.01 12.89
N TRP A 187 -0.60 1.09 12.74
CA TRP A 187 0.09 1.25 11.47
C TRP A 187 -0.30 0.19 10.44
N LEU A 188 -0.22 -1.10 10.80
CA LEU A 188 -0.59 -2.19 9.91
C LEU A 188 -2.07 -2.11 9.50
N SER A 189 -2.96 -1.76 10.42
CA SER A 189 -4.38 -1.60 10.10
C SER A 189 -4.65 -0.40 9.18
N SER A 190 -3.91 0.71 9.33
CA SER A 190 -3.97 1.83 8.39
C SER A 190 -3.40 1.49 7.01
N CYS A 191 -2.31 0.72 6.92
CA CYS A 191 -1.78 0.24 5.65
C CYS A 191 -2.80 -0.63 4.89
N LEU A 192 -3.54 -1.49 5.61
CA LEU A 192 -4.60 -2.30 5.00
C LEU A 192 -5.78 -1.43 4.51
N ALA A 193 -6.11 -0.38 5.26
CA ALA A 193 -7.18 0.53 4.91
C ALA A 193 -6.83 1.41 3.71
N GLU A 194 -5.59 1.90 3.61
CA GLU A 194 -5.11 2.72 2.50
C GLU A 194 -5.07 1.94 1.17
N THR A 195 -4.70 0.67 1.23
CA THR A 195 -4.64 -0.21 0.04
C THR A 195 -5.98 -0.79 -0.38
N ASN A 196 -7.08 -0.43 0.30
CA ASN A 196 -8.44 -0.91 0.04
C ASN A 196 -8.54 -2.45 -0.06
N ARG A 197 -7.73 -3.19 0.72
CA ARG A 197 -7.72 -4.66 0.68
C ARG A 197 -8.57 -5.27 1.79
N SER A 198 -9.15 -6.42 1.49
CA SER A 198 -10.00 -7.14 2.45
C SER A 198 -9.18 -7.48 3.70
N PRO A 199 -9.73 -7.20 4.90
CA PRO A 199 -11.14 -7.00 5.25
C PRO A 199 -11.71 -5.58 5.06
N PHE A 200 -10.91 -4.61 4.64
CA PHE A 200 -11.29 -3.20 4.43
C PHE A 200 -11.53 -2.85 2.95
N ASP A 201 -12.01 -3.82 2.18
CA ASP A 201 -12.28 -3.66 0.74
C ASP A 201 -13.77 -3.40 0.52
N PHE A 202 -14.15 -2.13 0.62
CA PHE A 202 -15.53 -1.68 0.49
C PHE A 202 -15.95 -1.34 -0.94
N ALA A 203 -14.98 -0.99 -1.79
CA ALA A 203 -15.25 -0.78 -3.21
C ALA A 203 -15.72 -2.09 -3.86
N GLU A 204 -15.08 -3.23 -3.56
CA GLU A 204 -15.46 -4.54 -4.12
C GLU A 204 -16.48 -5.31 -3.24
N GLY A 205 -16.78 -4.79 -2.05
CA GLY A 205 -17.33 -5.56 -0.93
C GLY A 205 -18.84 -5.76 -0.92
N GLU A 206 -19.60 -4.85 -1.51
CA GLU A 206 -21.05 -4.85 -1.46
C GLU A 206 -21.65 -5.43 -2.74
N SER A 207 -22.54 -6.40 -2.59
CA SER A 207 -23.23 -7.10 -3.70
C SER A 207 -24.00 -6.18 -4.65
N GLU A 208 -24.18 -4.91 -4.27
CA GLU A 208 -24.81 -3.86 -5.05
C GLU A 208 -23.84 -3.20 -6.05
N LEU A 209 -22.54 -3.24 -5.75
CA LEU A 209 -21.47 -2.63 -6.53
C LEU A 209 -20.54 -3.76 -7.01
N VAL A 210 -20.96 -4.46 -8.07
CA VAL A 210 -20.38 -5.72 -8.61
C VAL A 210 -18.85 -5.70 -8.84
N SER A 211 -18.16 -4.57 -8.69
CA SER A 211 -16.68 -4.45 -8.53
C SER A 211 -16.23 -3.00 -8.26
N GLY A 212 -17.05 -2.19 -7.57
CA GLY A 212 -16.70 -0.82 -7.19
C GLY A 212 -16.28 0.09 -8.34
N PHE A 213 -15.09 0.68 -8.23
CA PHE A 213 -14.53 1.60 -9.24
C PHE A 213 -13.91 0.88 -10.46
N ASN A 214 -13.73 -0.45 -10.38
CA ASN A 214 -13.09 -1.26 -11.42
C ASN A 214 -14.08 -1.84 -12.45
N VAL A 215 -15.40 -1.65 -12.26
CA VAL A 215 -16.48 -2.34 -13.00
C VAL A 215 -16.34 -2.23 -14.52
N GLU A 216 -15.95 -1.06 -15.02
CA GLU A 216 -15.97 -0.77 -16.45
C GLU A 216 -14.60 -0.87 -17.12
N TYR A 217 -13.54 -1.08 -16.33
CA TYR A 217 -12.20 -1.21 -16.86
C TYR A 217 -11.95 -2.63 -17.37
N MET A 218 -11.54 -2.73 -18.63
CA MET A 218 -11.28 -4.01 -19.29
C MET A 218 -9.79 -4.20 -19.61
N GLY A 219 -9.40 -5.46 -19.79
CA GLY A 219 -8.10 -5.86 -20.35
C GLY A 219 -6.89 -5.24 -19.64
N GLY A 220 -6.04 -4.56 -20.41
CA GLY A 220 -4.79 -3.96 -19.91
C GLY A 220 -5.00 -2.80 -18.93
N LEU A 221 -6.06 -1.99 -19.08
CA LEU A 221 -6.32 -0.88 -18.15
C LEU A 221 -6.65 -1.39 -16.75
N PHE A 222 -7.44 -2.47 -16.68
CA PHE A 222 -7.68 -3.19 -15.43
C PHE A 222 -6.38 -3.71 -14.83
N ALA A 223 -5.50 -4.31 -15.64
CA ALA A 223 -4.22 -4.82 -15.16
C ALA A 223 -3.36 -3.74 -14.50
N LEU A 224 -3.35 -2.51 -15.04
CA LEU A 224 -2.60 -1.38 -14.48
C LEU A 224 -3.12 -0.95 -13.10
N ILE A 225 -4.45 -0.94 -12.90
CA ILE A 225 -5.04 -0.61 -11.59
C ILE A 225 -4.62 -1.65 -10.55
N PHE A 226 -4.79 -2.95 -10.85
CA PHE A 226 -4.36 -4.02 -9.95
C PHE A 226 -2.85 -3.97 -9.66
N LEU A 227 -2.04 -3.71 -10.68
CA LEU A 227 -0.60 -3.58 -10.50
C LEU A 227 -0.26 -2.43 -9.55
N SER A 228 -0.95 -1.29 -9.67
CA SER A 228 -0.74 -0.13 -8.79
C SER A 228 -1.10 -0.42 -7.32
N GLU A 229 -2.20 -1.13 -7.06
CA GLU A 229 -2.59 -1.55 -5.71
C GLU A 229 -1.61 -2.56 -5.09
N TYR A 230 -1.15 -3.54 -5.88
CA TYR A 230 -0.16 -4.50 -5.38
C TYR A 230 1.21 -3.85 -5.16
N LEU A 231 1.55 -2.85 -5.98
CA LEU A 231 2.78 -2.09 -5.81
C LEU A 231 2.72 -1.21 -4.55
N SER A 232 1.59 -0.54 -4.27
CA SER A 232 1.42 0.20 -3.01
C SER A 232 1.48 -0.72 -1.78
N MET A 233 0.94 -1.93 -1.86
CA MET A 233 1.07 -2.95 -0.79
C MET A 233 2.53 -3.30 -0.48
N LEU A 234 3.33 -3.58 -1.52
CA LEU A 234 4.75 -3.87 -1.34
C LEU A 234 5.50 -2.66 -0.79
N ILE A 235 5.22 -1.46 -1.28
CA ILE A 235 5.85 -0.23 -0.80
C ILE A 235 5.53 0.03 0.67
N LEU A 236 4.27 -0.09 1.08
CA LEU A 236 3.86 0.08 2.47
C LEU A 236 4.51 -0.96 3.39
N SER A 237 4.72 -2.19 2.90
CA SER A 237 5.48 -3.19 3.66
C SER A 237 6.96 -2.80 3.82
N MET A 238 7.59 -2.24 2.79
CA MET A 238 8.95 -1.72 2.86
C MET A 238 9.06 -0.56 3.85
N ILE A 239 8.14 0.40 3.79
CA ILE A 239 8.10 1.52 4.75
C ILE A 239 7.92 1.01 6.16
N SER A 240 7.01 0.05 6.37
CA SER A 240 6.79 -0.52 7.70
C SER A 240 8.06 -1.16 8.28
N THR A 241 8.90 -1.77 7.43
CA THR A 241 10.21 -2.27 7.89
C THR A 241 11.16 -1.13 8.24
N MET A 242 11.27 -0.10 7.42
CA MET A 242 12.14 1.07 7.72
C MET A 242 11.69 1.80 8.99
N MET A 243 10.38 1.88 9.22
CA MET A 243 9.81 2.64 10.33
C MET A 243 9.86 1.91 11.66
N PHE A 244 9.75 0.58 11.70
CA PHE A 244 9.63 -0.15 12.96
C PHE A 244 10.74 -1.15 13.23
N PHE A 245 11.44 -1.61 12.19
CA PHE A 245 12.42 -2.71 12.25
C PHE A 245 13.77 -2.29 11.68
N SER A 246 14.75 -3.20 11.79
CA SER A 246 16.14 -2.98 11.39
C SER A 246 16.36 -2.38 10.00
N PRO A 247 17.50 -1.70 9.76
CA PRO A 247 17.89 -1.19 8.45
C PRO A 247 17.86 -2.26 7.34
N ILE A 248 17.51 -1.87 6.13
CA ILE A 248 17.33 -2.75 4.95
C ILE A 248 18.63 -3.43 4.48
N LYS A 249 19.77 -3.10 5.09
CA LYS A 249 21.08 -3.69 4.80
C LYS A 249 21.18 -5.17 5.17
N SER A 250 20.39 -5.63 6.14
CA SER A 250 20.54 -6.98 6.70
C SER A 250 19.64 -8.01 6.01
N ILE A 251 20.09 -9.27 5.97
CA ILE A 251 19.23 -10.38 5.53
C ILE A 251 17.98 -10.47 6.42
N ASN A 252 18.11 -10.11 7.70
CA ASN A 252 17.01 -10.11 8.66
C ASN A 252 15.90 -9.14 8.28
N SER A 253 16.22 -7.91 7.82
CA SER A 253 15.19 -6.96 7.37
C SER A 253 14.46 -7.45 6.13
N MET A 254 15.14 -8.11 5.19
CA MET A 254 14.48 -8.73 4.05
C MET A 254 13.51 -9.84 4.47
N ILE A 255 13.89 -10.67 5.45
CA ILE A 255 12.99 -11.69 6.00
C ILE A 255 11.80 -11.03 6.70
N ILE A 256 12.03 -9.99 7.51
CA ILE A 256 10.95 -9.26 8.21
C ILE A 256 9.98 -8.63 7.19
N MET A 257 10.50 -8.04 6.12
CA MET A 257 9.68 -7.49 5.04
C MET A 257 8.79 -8.56 4.41
N ILE A 258 9.33 -9.75 4.12
CA ILE A 258 8.55 -10.90 3.64
C ILE A 258 7.49 -11.30 4.69
N MET A 259 7.83 -11.30 5.98
CA MET A 259 6.85 -11.62 7.04
C MET A 259 5.73 -10.59 7.13
N ILE A 260 6.02 -9.29 6.94
CA ILE A 260 4.98 -8.25 6.93
C ILE A 260 4.12 -8.35 5.67
N THR A 261 4.72 -8.58 4.51
CA THR A 261 3.92 -8.78 3.28
C THR A 261 3.00 -10.00 3.39
N ILE A 262 3.46 -11.07 4.03
CA ILE A 262 2.65 -12.25 4.35
C ILE A 262 1.57 -11.92 5.39
N SER A 263 1.88 -11.14 6.42
CA SER A 263 0.88 -10.77 7.44
C SER A 263 -0.27 -9.97 6.83
N LEU A 264 0.02 -9.04 5.91
CA LEU A 264 -1.00 -8.30 5.17
C LEU A 264 -1.93 -9.24 4.36
N ILE A 265 -1.38 -10.29 3.74
CA ILE A 265 -2.19 -11.30 3.04
C ILE A 265 -2.95 -12.19 4.01
N TRP A 266 -2.35 -12.55 5.14
CA TRP A 266 -2.96 -13.47 6.10
C TRP A 266 -4.23 -12.86 6.69
N VAL A 267 -4.23 -11.57 7.00
CA VAL A 267 -5.42 -10.87 7.53
C VAL A 267 -6.65 -11.05 6.61
N ARG A 268 -6.46 -11.09 5.29
CA ARG A 268 -7.53 -11.36 4.31
C ARG A 268 -8.16 -12.75 4.47
N GLY A 269 -7.38 -13.75 4.85
CA GLY A 269 -7.84 -15.13 5.01
C GLY A 269 -8.49 -15.43 6.35
N THR A 270 -8.28 -14.59 7.37
CA THR A 270 -8.73 -14.84 8.75
C THR A 270 -9.93 -14.00 9.16
N TYR A 271 -10.01 -12.75 8.71
CA TYR A 271 -11.04 -11.82 9.17
C TYR A 271 -12.21 -11.69 8.20
N PRO A 272 -13.46 -11.58 8.71
CA PRO A 272 -14.59 -11.20 7.88
C PRO A 272 -14.45 -9.74 7.40
N ARG A 273 -15.15 -9.41 6.33
CA ARG A 273 -15.26 -8.03 5.86
C ARG A 273 -15.91 -7.15 6.94
N PHE A 274 -15.35 -5.98 7.19
CA PHE A 274 -15.98 -4.99 8.07
C PHE A 274 -17.16 -4.31 7.36
N ARG A 275 -17.99 -3.58 8.11
CA ARG A 275 -18.96 -2.62 7.56
C ARG A 275 -18.34 -1.22 7.52
N TYR A 276 -18.72 -0.42 6.52
CA TYR A 276 -18.13 0.90 6.28
C TYR A 276 -18.24 1.81 7.52
N ASP A 277 -19.41 1.84 8.16
CA ASP A 277 -19.64 2.64 9.36
C ASP A 277 -18.70 2.25 10.51
N MET A 278 -18.46 0.95 10.70
CA MET A 278 -17.59 0.45 11.77
C MET A 278 -16.12 0.80 11.50
N LEU A 279 -15.68 0.74 10.25
CA LEU A 279 -14.34 1.17 9.85
C LEU A 279 -14.14 2.67 10.10
N MET A 280 -15.12 3.50 9.71
CA MET A 280 -15.05 4.94 9.95
C MET A 280 -15.10 5.25 11.46
N LEU A 281 -15.90 4.53 12.24
CA LEU A 281 -15.91 4.69 13.70
C LEU A 281 -14.57 4.28 14.33
N MET A 282 -13.89 3.27 13.78
CA MET A 282 -12.57 2.83 14.27
C MET A 282 -11.52 3.92 14.08
N SER A 283 -11.43 4.54 12.91
CA SER A 283 -10.45 5.61 12.67
C SER A 283 -10.70 6.83 13.55
N TRP A 284 -11.94 7.32 13.59
CA TRP A 284 -12.27 8.57 14.27
C TRP A 284 -12.40 8.44 15.79
N LYS A 285 -13.01 7.37 16.31
CA LYS A 285 -13.27 7.23 17.76
C LYS A 285 -12.18 6.45 18.49
N MET A 286 -11.48 5.53 17.83
CA MET A 286 -10.45 4.71 18.48
C MET A 286 -9.04 5.17 18.14
N PHE A 287 -8.69 5.22 16.85
CA PHE A 287 -7.30 5.50 16.45
C PHE A 287 -6.86 6.93 16.70
N LEU A 288 -7.70 7.91 16.38
CA LEU A 288 -7.35 9.31 16.58
C LEU A 288 -7.14 9.65 18.08
N PRO A 289 -8.05 9.31 19.02
CA PRO A 289 -7.80 9.58 20.44
C PRO A 289 -6.62 8.80 21.01
N LEU A 290 -6.45 7.53 20.61
CA LEU A 290 -5.34 6.70 21.11
C LEU A 290 -3.99 7.23 20.64
N SER A 291 -3.87 7.57 19.35
CA SER A 291 -2.63 8.10 18.78
C SER A 291 -2.25 9.45 19.39
N MET A 292 -3.24 10.35 19.59
CA MET A 292 -3.05 11.61 20.31
C MET A 292 -2.48 11.41 21.72
N PHE A 293 -3.02 10.47 22.49
CA PHE A 293 -2.54 10.19 23.84
C PHE A 293 -1.10 9.66 23.83
N ILE A 294 -0.78 8.76 22.89
CA ILE A 294 0.54 8.15 22.81
C ILE A 294 1.63 9.16 22.42
N ILE A 295 1.32 10.17 21.58
CA ILE A 295 2.27 11.22 21.17
C ILE A 295 2.72 12.12 22.33
N ILE A 296 1.91 12.27 23.37
CA ILE A 296 2.26 13.10 24.53
C ILE A 296 3.50 12.53 25.23
N ILE A 297 3.63 11.21 25.32
CA ILE A 297 4.73 10.53 26.04
C ILE A 297 6.11 10.91 25.47
N PRO A 298 6.43 10.70 24.18
CA PRO A 298 7.73 11.06 23.62
C PRO A 298 7.95 12.56 23.57
N SER A 299 6.90 13.38 23.58
CA SER A 299 7.08 14.84 23.62
C SER A 299 7.62 15.33 24.98
N ILE A 300 7.29 14.65 26.09
CA ILE A 300 7.70 15.03 27.44
C ILE A 300 9.11 14.49 27.77
N ILE A 301 9.47 13.30 27.25
CA ILE A 301 10.73 12.63 27.55
C ILE A 301 11.96 13.55 27.37
N PRO A 302 12.13 14.28 26.26
CA PRO A 302 13.26 15.20 26.09
C PRO A 302 13.32 16.32 27.14
N PHE A 303 12.18 16.76 27.67
CA PHE A 303 12.14 17.79 28.73
C PHE A 303 12.50 17.23 30.11
N LEU A 304 12.37 15.93 30.35
CA LEU A 304 12.73 15.29 31.62
C LEU A 304 14.24 14.99 31.71
N PHE A 305 14.91 14.84 30.57
CA PHE A 305 16.34 14.50 30.50
C PHE A 305 17.25 15.69 30.16
N ASN A 306 16.68 16.88 29.97
CA ASN A 306 17.39 18.17 29.91
C ASN A 306 17.36 18.86 31.27
#